data_AF-A0A2V8SP24-F1
#
_entry.id   AF-A0A2V8SP24-F1
#
_cell.length_a   1.000
_cell.length_b   1.000
_cell.length_c   1.000
_cell.angle_alpha   90.00
_cell.angle_beta   90.00
_cell.angle_gamma   90.00
#
_symmetry.space_group_name_H-M   'P 1'
#
loop_
_entity.id
_entity.type
_entity.pdbx_description
1 polymer ?
#
loop_
_entity_poly.entity_id
_entity_poly.type
_entity_poly.pdbx_seq_one_letter_code
_entity_poly.pdbx_strand_id
1 'polypeptide(L)'
;MTKSILRALLVLQALVLVANGQDWNTYPERKLFDFISQEKKLVDGTPAADMHISGKPFPAKTLVIYTGKKRTVGKYGKHFIDIWVQSRNVPRENADLLVEEYLFKEGDRELWMPVVKMLTASLERLVQPGEEILIYYFYLGGFNPGRLQKKDSSPDKSALPETDDLRWMLAVEEFEQRRSTAFAPGPLEDAIDRKMEAPGRILDVWFDPRQIRTRASLVFTGDVRSIPHSRQRLLDVWFQTSGFPASATALISDEVRFMDGNKEYWIAVRKTTLDEIRKTIKKGGAVSLNTILAGGIRAGEKVDWLFLAGEIAR
;
A
#
# COMPACT_ATOMS: atom_id res chain seq x y z
N MET A 1 41.44 -15.55 -15.36
CA MET A 1 40.90 -15.44 -13.98
C MET A 1 39.83 -14.39 -13.99
N THR A 2 38.59 -14.87 -13.95
CA THR A 2 37.41 -14.24 -14.55
C THR A 2 36.27 -14.49 -13.57
N LYS A 3 35.39 -13.48 -13.38
CA LYS A 3 34.13 -13.51 -12.62
C LYS A 3 34.26 -13.51 -11.09
N SER A 4 34.29 -12.31 -10.46
CA SER A 4 33.82 -12.12 -9.08
C SER A 4 33.56 -10.65 -8.64
N ILE A 5 33.43 -9.70 -9.57
CA ILE A 5 33.26 -8.26 -9.22
C ILE A 5 31.81 -7.75 -9.38
N LEU A 6 30.84 -8.61 -9.74
CA LEU A 6 29.48 -8.19 -10.09
C LEU A 6 28.39 -8.52 -9.05
N ARG A 7 28.66 -8.39 -7.73
CA ARG A 7 27.63 -8.65 -6.67
C ARG A 7 27.48 -7.59 -5.58
N ALA A 8 28.27 -6.51 -5.59
CA ALA A 8 28.17 -5.45 -4.56
C ALA A 8 27.15 -4.34 -4.90
N LEU A 9 26.43 -4.46 -6.02
CA LEU A 9 25.53 -3.43 -6.56
C LEU A 9 24.05 -3.63 -6.18
N LEU A 10 23.73 -4.54 -5.25
CA LEU A 10 22.38 -5.10 -5.13
C LEU A 10 21.55 -4.64 -3.93
N VAL A 11 22.08 -3.83 -3.02
CA VAL A 11 21.31 -3.40 -1.83
C VAL A 11 20.80 -1.96 -1.94
N LEU A 12 21.34 -1.13 -2.85
CA LEU A 12 20.79 0.22 -3.03
C LEU A 12 20.62 0.75 -4.46
N GLN A 13 21.25 0.17 -5.49
CA GLN A 13 20.71 0.33 -6.85
C GLN A 13 19.40 -0.47 -7.01
N ALA A 14 19.16 -1.45 -6.13
CA ALA A 14 17.85 -2.06 -5.96
C ALA A 14 16.77 -1.08 -5.42
N LEU A 15 17.15 0.07 -4.84
CA LEU A 15 16.19 1.05 -4.33
C LEU A 15 15.83 2.16 -5.33
N VAL A 16 16.57 2.33 -6.43
CA VAL A 16 16.30 3.40 -7.42
C VAL A 16 15.99 2.87 -8.84
N LEU A 17 16.33 1.62 -9.15
CA LEU A 17 16.02 0.99 -10.46
C LEU A 17 14.91 -0.08 -10.42
N VAL A 18 14.27 -0.33 -9.27
CA VAL A 18 13.36 -1.46 -9.07
C VAL A 18 11.89 -1.04 -8.88
N ALA A 19 11.52 0.12 -9.43
CA ALA A 19 10.12 0.41 -9.71
C ALA A 19 9.50 -0.51 -10.79
N ASN A 20 10.31 -1.34 -11.47
CA ASN A 20 9.88 -2.22 -12.56
C ASN A 20 10.07 -3.74 -12.31
N GLY A 21 10.27 -4.22 -11.07
CA GLY A 21 10.41 -5.67 -10.88
C GLY A 21 10.61 -6.26 -9.49
N GLN A 22 10.45 -5.51 -8.40
CA GLN A 22 10.50 -6.11 -7.06
C GLN A 22 9.18 -6.83 -6.81
N ASP A 23 9.23 -8.15 -6.69
CA ASP A 23 8.05 -8.92 -6.30
C ASP A 23 7.84 -8.77 -4.80
N TRP A 24 7.13 -7.71 -4.41
CA TRP A 24 6.75 -7.45 -3.01
C TRP A 24 6.00 -8.63 -2.36
N ASN A 25 5.44 -9.55 -3.17
CA ASN A 25 4.82 -10.77 -2.67
C ASN A 25 5.81 -11.74 -2.02
N THR A 26 7.13 -11.60 -2.26
CA THR A 26 8.14 -12.46 -1.62
C THR A 26 8.43 -12.07 -0.17
N TYR A 27 7.96 -10.92 0.31
CA TYR A 27 8.17 -10.48 1.69
C TYR A 27 7.32 -11.35 2.63
N PRO A 28 7.94 -12.09 3.57
CA PRO A 28 7.20 -12.90 4.52
C PRO A 28 6.40 -12.00 5.48
N GLU A 29 5.17 -12.40 5.76
CA GLU A 29 4.35 -11.74 6.78
C GLU A 29 4.90 -12.03 8.18
N ARG A 30 5.21 -10.96 8.93
CA ARG A 30 5.74 -11.07 10.29
C ARG A 30 5.32 -9.88 11.13
N LYS A 31 4.62 -10.14 12.24
CA LYS A 31 4.30 -9.11 13.23
C LYS A 31 5.56 -8.47 13.81
N LEU A 32 5.60 -7.14 13.87
CA LEU A 32 6.75 -6.37 14.34
C LEU A 32 7.18 -6.83 15.73
N PHE A 33 6.21 -6.96 16.63
CA PHE A 33 6.51 -7.20 18.04
C PHE A 33 6.79 -8.66 18.36
N ASP A 34 6.26 -9.60 17.57
CA ASP A 34 6.67 -11.01 17.65
C ASP A 34 8.12 -11.14 17.20
N PHE A 35 8.49 -10.49 16.09
CA PHE A 35 9.86 -10.46 15.60
C PHE A 35 10.83 -9.81 16.58
N ILE A 36 10.51 -8.63 17.12
CA ILE A 36 11.31 -7.98 18.17
C ILE A 36 11.50 -8.90 19.39
N SER A 37 10.45 -9.62 19.79
CA SER A 37 10.52 -10.54 20.92
C SER A 37 11.44 -11.75 20.64
N GLN A 38 11.50 -12.20 19.39
CA GLN A 38 12.45 -13.24 18.96
C GLN A 38 13.89 -12.72 18.98
N GLU A 39 14.14 -11.56 18.39
CA GLU A 39 15.47 -10.94 18.37
C GLU A 39 15.98 -10.61 19.79
N LYS A 40 15.09 -10.16 20.68
CA LYS A 40 15.42 -9.93 22.10
C LYS A 40 15.98 -11.18 22.77
N LYS A 41 15.35 -12.34 22.56
CA LYS A 41 15.82 -13.62 23.14
C LYS A 41 17.22 -14.00 22.64
N LEU A 42 17.52 -13.70 21.38
CA LEU A 42 18.85 -13.95 20.82
C LEU A 42 19.89 -13.03 21.46
N VAL A 43 19.55 -11.75 21.63
CA VAL A 43 20.44 -10.75 22.24
C VAL A 43 20.67 -11.02 23.73
N ASP A 44 19.64 -11.40 24.49
CA ASP A 44 19.75 -11.70 25.92
C ASP A 44 20.71 -12.88 26.21
N GLY A 45 20.99 -13.74 25.22
CA GLY A 45 21.98 -14.82 25.29
C GLY A 45 23.41 -14.42 24.92
N THR A 46 23.67 -13.15 24.58
CA THR A 46 24.99 -12.65 24.17
C THR A 46 25.63 -11.74 25.22
N PRO A 47 26.96 -11.54 25.20
CA PRO A 47 27.61 -10.56 26.06
C PRO A 47 26.98 -9.17 25.89
N ALA A 48 26.92 -8.42 26.99
CA ALA A 48 26.36 -7.06 26.99
C ALA A 48 27.07 -6.17 25.96
N ALA A 49 26.33 -5.70 24.96
CA ALA A 49 26.80 -4.75 23.96
C ALA A 49 25.93 -3.49 23.97
N ASP A 50 26.47 -2.37 23.47
CA ASP A 50 25.68 -1.15 23.26
C ASP A 50 24.88 -1.22 21.95
N MET A 51 25.31 -2.06 21.01
CA MET A 51 24.71 -2.22 19.68
C MET A 51 24.76 -3.68 19.24
N HIS A 52 23.67 -4.12 18.64
CA HIS A 52 23.52 -5.39 17.95
C HIS A 52 23.16 -5.09 16.51
N ILE A 53 24.03 -5.46 15.57
CA ILE A 53 23.87 -5.14 14.15
C ILE A 53 23.40 -6.40 13.41
N SER A 54 22.31 -6.27 12.65
CA SER A 54 21.81 -7.38 11.84
C SER A 54 22.77 -7.68 10.69
N GLY A 55 23.28 -8.91 10.66
CA GLY A 55 24.18 -9.41 9.61
C GLY A 55 23.47 -9.74 8.28
N LYS A 56 22.14 -9.67 8.21
CA LYS A 56 21.37 -9.88 6.98
C LYS A 56 20.16 -8.93 6.95
N PRO A 57 19.87 -8.24 5.84
CA PRO A 57 18.59 -7.56 5.69
C PRO A 57 17.50 -8.61 5.85
N PHE A 58 16.60 -8.38 6.80
CA PHE A 58 15.51 -9.30 7.12
C PHE A 58 14.22 -8.68 6.57
N PRO A 59 13.95 -8.84 5.25
CA PRO A 59 12.76 -8.27 4.64
C PRO A 59 11.53 -8.96 5.20
N ALA A 60 10.53 -8.17 5.57
CA ALA A 60 9.25 -8.65 6.06
C ALA A 60 8.16 -7.60 5.83
N LYS A 61 6.90 -8.04 5.88
CA LYS A 61 5.75 -7.15 5.79
C LYS A 61 4.79 -7.37 6.94
N THR A 62 4.09 -6.31 7.34
CA THR A 62 3.08 -6.39 8.41
C THR A 62 2.05 -5.28 8.30
N LEU A 63 0.87 -5.52 8.86
CA LEU A 63 -0.17 -4.53 8.99
C LEU A 63 0.09 -3.66 10.23
N VAL A 64 0.02 -2.35 10.03
CA VAL A 64 0.17 -1.35 11.10
C VAL A 64 -0.84 -0.22 10.91
N ILE A 65 -1.13 0.48 11.99
CA ILE A 65 -1.87 1.74 11.95
C ILE A 65 -0.86 2.88 11.85
N TYR A 66 -1.02 3.74 10.84
CA TYR A 66 -0.26 4.97 10.72
C TYR A 66 -0.79 6.02 11.69
N THR A 67 0.03 6.53 12.61
CA THR A 67 -0.45 7.47 13.64
C THR A 67 -0.44 8.94 13.22
N GLY A 68 0.15 9.26 12.06
CA GLY A 68 0.37 10.66 11.65
C GLY A 68 1.54 11.37 12.33
N LYS A 69 2.15 10.78 13.38
CA LYS A 69 3.28 11.39 14.08
C LYS A 69 4.59 11.07 13.37
N LYS A 70 5.43 12.09 13.23
CA LYS A 70 6.79 11.97 12.71
C LYS A 70 7.80 12.76 13.54
N ARG A 71 9.08 12.39 13.44
CA ARG A 71 10.21 13.11 14.05
C ARG A 71 11.49 12.85 13.26
N THR A 72 12.50 13.68 13.47
CA THR A 72 13.85 13.40 12.94
C THR A 72 14.48 12.23 13.68
N VAL A 73 15.24 11.40 12.97
CA VAL A 73 16.07 10.36 13.59
C VAL A 73 17.06 11.02 14.57
N GLY A 74 17.01 10.62 15.84
CA GLY A 74 17.88 11.16 16.89
C GLY A 74 19.36 10.84 16.69
N LYS A 75 20.24 11.54 17.41
CA LYS A 75 21.72 11.43 17.31
C LYS A 75 22.21 9.98 17.32
N TYR A 76 21.80 9.18 18.32
CA TYR A 76 22.23 7.78 18.43
C TYR A 76 21.60 6.87 17.38
N GLY A 77 20.37 7.16 16.95
CA GLY A 77 19.74 6.46 15.83
C GLY A 77 20.50 6.68 14.52
N LYS A 78 20.91 7.93 14.25
CA LYS A 78 21.74 8.25 13.07
C LYS A 78 23.10 7.57 13.13
N HIS A 79 23.75 7.62 14.30
CA HIS A 79 25.03 6.93 14.50
C HIS A 79 24.91 5.41 14.29
N PHE A 80 23.83 4.79 14.78
CA PHE A 80 23.54 3.38 14.56
C PHE A 80 23.34 3.05 13.07
N ILE A 81 22.57 3.87 12.35
CA ILE A 81 22.35 3.71 10.91
C ILE A 81 23.67 3.83 10.13
N ASP A 82 24.53 4.80 10.49
CA ASP A 82 25.86 4.97 9.89
C ASP A 82 26.72 3.71 10.07
N ILE A 83 26.75 3.15 11.28
CA ILE A 83 27.49 1.91 11.57
C ILE A 83 26.90 0.73 10.80
N TRP A 84 25.56 0.61 10.77
CA TRP A 84 24.90 -0.43 10.00
C TRP A 84 25.30 -0.34 8.53
N VAL A 85 25.17 0.83 7.90
CA VAL A 85 25.57 1.07 6.50
C VAL A 85 27.02 0.65 6.24
N GLN A 86 27.95 1.06 7.12
CA GLN A 86 29.36 0.67 7.02
C GLN A 86 29.56 -0.85 7.13
N SER A 87 28.90 -1.50 8.10
CA SER A 87 28.99 -2.95 8.31
C SER A 87 28.46 -3.76 7.12
N ARG A 88 27.52 -3.18 6.36
CA ARG A 88 26.95 -3.78 5.14
C ARG A 88 27.79 -3.50 3.90
N ASN A 89 28.85 -2.71 4.02
CA ASN A 89 29.66 -2.23 2.90
C ASN A 89 28.78 -1.57 1.81
N VAL A 90 27.77 -0.81 2.23
CA VAL A 90 26.93 -0.01 1.33
C VAL A 90 27.37 1.45 1.37
N PRO A 91 27.15 2.24 0.29
CA PRO A 91 27.54 3.64 0.24
C PRO A 91 27.00 4.45 1.43
N ARG A 92 27.81 5.37 1.96
CA ARG A 92 27.49 6.11 3.19
C ARG A 92 26.28 7.03 3.03
N GLU A 93 26.11 7.59 1.84
CA GLU A 93 24.97 8.42 1.43
C GLU A 93 23.62 7.71 1.61
N ASN A 94 23.61 6.38 1.74
CA ASN A 94 22.39 5.61 2.01
C ASN A 94 21.83 5.88 3.40
N ALA A 95 22.67 6.29 4.36
CA ALA A 95 22.22 6.72 5.68
C ALA A 95 21.38 8.00 5.59
N ASP A 96 21.65 8.87 4.60
CA ASP A 96 20.89 10.11 4.38
C ASP A 96 19.48 9.87 3.79
N LEU A 97 19.15 8.62 3.45
CA LEU A 97 17.80 8.20 3.09
C LEU A 97 16.93 7.90 4.32
N LEU A 98 17.52 7.70 5.51
CA LEU A 98 16.81 7.34 6.74
C LEU A 98 16.94 8.47 7.77
N VAL A 99 16.27 9.59 7.49
CA VAL A 99 16.39 10.83 8.27
C VAL A 99 15.16 11.15 9.11
N GLU A 100 13.99 10.63 8.74
CA GLU A 100 12.73 10.81 9.44
C GLU A 100 12.21 9.45 9.94
N GLU A 101 11.64 9.46 11.14
CA GLU A 101 10.94 8.34 11.76
C GLU A 101 9.46 8.67 11.82
N TYR A 102 8.64 7.67 11.51
CA TYR A 102 7.20 7.74 11.67
C TYR A 102 6.77 6.74 12.74
N LEU A 103 5.73 7.11 13.48
CA LEU A 103 5.19 6.26 14.54
C LEU A 103 4.08 5.38 13.96
N PHE A 104 4.29 4.07 14.06
CA PHE A 104 3.33 3.05 13.66
C PHE A 104 2.84 2.29 14.89
N LYS A 105 1.62 1.77 14.81
CA LYS A 105 0.98 1.00 15.88
C LYS A 105 0.60 -0.40 15.39
N GLU A 106 0.99 -1.44 16.12
CA GLU A 106 0.58 -2.83 15.90
C GLU A 106 -0.10 -3.35 17.18
N GLY A 107 -1.43 -3.55 17.12
CA GLY A 107 -2.23 -3.78 18.33
C GLY A 107 -2.18 -2.55 19.23
N ASP A 108 -1.88 -2.70 20.52
CA ASP A 108 -1.74 -1.58 21.48
C ASP A 108 -0.31 -1.04 21.62
N ARG A 109 0.62 -1.54 20.81
CA ARG A 109 2.04 -1.22 20.92
C ARG A 109 2.47 -0.30 19.80
N GLU A 110 3.35 0.64 20.11
CA GLU A 110 3.84 1.65 19.16
C GLU A 110 5.35 1.49 18.90
N LEU A 111 5.78 1.80 17.68
CA LEU A 111 7.18 1.78 17.29
C LEU A 111 7.52 2.93 16.35
N TRP A 112 8.59 3.65 16.68
CA TRP A 112 9.20 4.64 15.78
C TRP A 112 10.12 3.95 14.78
N MET A 113 9.77 4.02 13.50
CA MET A 113 10.52 3.37 12.42
C MET A 113 11.01 4.42 11.42
N PRO A 114 12.31 4.44 11.08
CA PRO A 114 12.80 5.22 9.95
C PRO A 114 12.06 4.85 8.67
N VAL A 115 11.68 5.84 7.87
CA VAL A 115 11.05 5.63 6.56
C VAL A 115 12.00 6.14 5.50
N VAL A 116 12.22 5.36 4.43
CA VAL A 116 13.05 5.80 3.29
C VAL A 116 12.52 7.12 2.75
N LYS A 117 13.39 8.13 2.65
CA LYS A 117 13.06 9.53 2.34
C LYS A 117 12.15 9.70 1.13
N MET A 118 12.30 8.87 0.10
CA MET A 118 11.46 8.92 -1.12
C MET A 118 9.98 8.62 -0.86
N LEU A 119 9.64 7.93 0.24
CA LEU A 119 8.26 7.55 0.58
C LEU A 119 7.55 8.56 1.45
N THR A 120 8.29 9.37 2.21
CA THR A 120 7.77 10.33 3.22
C THR A 120 6.61 11.17 2.69
N ALA A 121 6.81 11.84 1.55
CA ALA A 121 5.81 12.69 0.92
C ALA A 121 4.57 11.91 0.43
N SER A 122 4.75 10.69 -0.07
CA SER A 122 3.63 9.84 -0.49
C SER A 122 2.85 9.31 0.71
N LEU A 123 3.53 8.88 1.77
CA LEU A 123 2.91 8.42 3.01
C LEU A 123 2.01 9.51 3.60
N GLU A 124 2.55 10.74 3.74
CA GLU A 124 1.81 11.89 4.30
C GLU A 124 0.64 12.35 3.43
N ARG A 125 0.78 12.26 2.11
CA ARG A 125 -0.25 12.69 1.17
C ARG A 125 -1.36 11.67 1.02
N LEU A 126 -1.02 10.38 1.04
CA LEU A 126 -1.96 9.32 0.70
C LEU A 126 -2.64 8.75 1.94
N VAL A 127 -1.93 8.58 3.05
CA VAL A 127 -2.43 7.84 4.23
C VAL A 127 -2.87 8.81 5.33
N GLN A 128 -4.10 8.66 5.79
CA GLN A 128 -4.61 9.46 6.90
C GLN A 128 -4.20 8.84 8.26
N PRO A 129 -4.00 9.67 9.30
CA PRO A 129 -3.79 9.16 10.65
C PRO A 129 -4.95 8.26 11.09
N GLY A 130 -4.64 7.08 11.63
CA GLY A 130 -5.60 6.06 12.03
C GLY A 130 -5.86 4.99 10.96
N GLU A 131 -5.40 5.19 9.73
CA GLU A 131 -5.54 4.17 8.67
C GLU A 131 -4.60 3.00 8.88
N GLU A 132 -5.11 1.80 8.58
CA GLU A 132 -4.32 0.58 8.52
C GLU A 132 -3.64 0.44 7.15
N ILE A 133 -2.32 0.25 7.18
CA ILE A 133 -1.49 0.07 5.99
C ILE A 133 -0.62 -1.16 6.14
N LEU A 134 -0.30 -1.79 5.02
CA LEU A 134 0.71 -2.83 4.94
C LEU A 134 2.06 -2.14 4.72
N ILE A 135 2.98 -2.26 5.66
CA ILE A 135 4.35 -1.76 5.48
C ILE A 135 5.28 -2.91 5.12
N TYR A 136 6.23 -2.63 4.23
CA TYR A 136 7.37 -3.48 3.93
C TYR A 136 8.58 -2.89 4.63
N TYR A 137 9.28 -3.71 5.41
CA TYR A 137 10.36 -3.27 6.25
C TYR A 137 11.53 -4.25 6.25
N PHE A 138 12.70 -3.74 6.64
CA PHE A 138 13.87 -4.55 6.94
C PHE A 138 14.43 -4.23 8.32
N TYR A 139 15.01 -5.24 8.96
CA TYR A 139 15.63 -5.12 10.29
C TYR A 139 17.09 -4.68 10.20
N LEU A 140 17.46 -3.64 10.95
CA LEU A 140 18.83 -3.15 11.03
C LEU A 140 19.55 -3.69 12.28
N GLY A 141 18.81 -3.92 13.37
CA GLY A 141 19.38 -4.35 14.65
C GLY A 141 18.74 -3.64 15.85
N GLY A 142 19.47 -3.54 16.95
CA GLY A 142 19.05 -2.79 18.14
C GLY A 142 20.22 -2.12 18.83
N PHE A 143 19.98 -1.00 19.51
CA PHE A 143 21.00 -0.27 20.26
C PHE A 143 20.47 0.27 21.58
N ASN A 144 21.35 0.49 22.55
CA ASN A 144 21.01 1.01 23.86
C ASN A 144 21.35 2.51 23.93
N PRO A 145 20.38 3.40 23.70
CA PRO A 145 20.66 4.83 23.67
C PRO A 145 21.15 5.37 25.01
N GLY A 146 20.61 4.92 26.15
CA GLY A 146 21.04 5.36 27.48
C GLY A 146 22.52 5.05 27.76
N ARG A 147 22.99 3.85 27.38
CA ARG A 147 24.42 3.47 27.50
C ARG A 147 25.31 4.28 26.56
N LEU A 148 24.87 4.52 25.32
CA LEU A 148 25.62 5.35 24.38
C LEU A 148 25.69 6.80 24.87
N GLN A 149 24.62 7.33 25.44
CA GLN A 149 24.57 8.67 26.02
C GLN A 149 25.52 8.84 27.20
N LYS A 150 25.60 7.84 28.09
CA LYS A 150 26.54 7.84 29.23
C LYS A 150 28.02 7.82 28.77
N LYS A 151 28.30 7.28 27.59
CA LYS A 151 29.64 7.21 26.99
C LYS A 151 29.98 8.44 26.13
N ASP A 152 28.99 9.28 25.84
CA ASP A 152 29.14 10.47 25.02
C ASP A 152 29.74 11.62 25.85
N SER A 153 30.92 12.10 25.46
CA SER A 153 31.60 13.21 26.14
C SER A 153 30.93 14.57 25.90
N SER A 154 30.00 14.66 24.96
CA SER A 154 29.22 15.86 24.66
C SER A 154 27.73 15.50 24.50
N PRO A 155 27.05 15.13 25.61
CA PRO A 155 25.65 14.76 25.56
C PRO A 155 24.80 15.97 25.16
N ASP A 156 23.81 15.72 24.31
CA ASP A 156 22.81 16.73 23.98
C ASP A 156 21.92 16.95 25.21
N LYS A 157 22.08 18.10 25.88
CA LYS A 157 21.33 18.46 27.09
C LYS A 157 19.83 18.67 26.83
N SER A 158 19.42 18.80 25.56
CA SER A 158 18.01 18.96 25.18
C SER A 158 17.29 17.63 24.95
N ALA A 159 18.03 16.52 24.87
CA ALA A 159 17.44 15.19 24.70
C ALA A 159 16.81 14.71 26.02
N LEU A 160 15.58 14.21 25.94
CA LEU A 160 14.94 13.52 27.06
C LEU A 160 15.82 12.32 27.47
N PRO A 161 15.84 11.96 28.78
CA PRO A 161 16.57 10.79 29.24
C PRO A 161 16.09 9.57 28.46
N GLU A 162 16.97 8.98 27.65
CA GLU A 162 16.63 7.76 26.93
C GLU A 162 16.66 6.57 27.90
N THR A 163 15.78 5.60 27.66
CA THR A 163 15.70 4.41 28.52
C THR A 163 17.00 3.58 28.40
N ASP A 164 17.34 2.84 29.46
CA ASP A 164 18.43 1.86 29.42
C ASP A 164 18.01 0.56 28.67
N ASP A 165 16.89 0.58 27.95
CA ASP A 165 16.40 -0.53 27.15
C ASP A 165 16.93 -0.47 25.71
N LEU A 166 17.03 -1.64 25.06
CA LEU A 166 17.34 -1.69 23.64
C LEU A 166 16.20 -1.08 22.83
N ARG A 167 16.59 -0.10 22.01
CA ARG A 167 15.78 0.43 20.93
C ARG A 167 16.02 -0.41 19.67
N TRP A 168 14.99 -1.10 19.23
CA TRP A 168 15.01 -1.88 17.99
C TRP A 168 14.79 -0.98 16.78
N MET A 169 15.59 -1.18 15.73
CA MET A 169 15.58 -0.38 14.51
C MET A 169 15.10 -1.23 13.33
N LEU A 170 13.89 -0.95 12.87
CA LEU A 170 13.30 -1.49 11.64
C LEU A 170 13.00 -0.31 10.72
N ALA A 171 13.41 -0.38 9.46
CA ALA A 171 13.19 0.69 8.49
C ALA A 171 12.13 0.28 7.46
N VAL A 172 11.20 1.19 7.17
CA VAL A 172 10.16 1.02 6.15
C VAL A 172 10.72 1.40 4.79
N GLU A 173 10.60 0.49 3.83
CA GLU A 173 11.11 0.65 2.45
C GLU A 173 10.02 0.65 1.38
N GLU A 174 8.78 0.30 1.74
CA GLU A 174 7.59 0.49 0.92
C GLU A 174 6.33 0.44 1.80
N PHE A 175 5.22 0.99 1.34
CA PHE A 175 3.91 0.80 1.95
C PHE A 175 2.81 0.61 0.91
N GLU A 176 1.80 -0.17 1.29
CA GLU A 176 0.57 -0.31 0.56
C GLU A 176 -0.58 0.10 1.47
N GLN A 177 -1.45 0.98 0.96
CA GLN A 177 -2.75 1.14 1.59
C GLN A 177 -3.50 -0.18 1.48
N ARG A 178 -4.00 -0.67 2.63
CA ARG A 178 -4.88 -1.82 2.59
C ARG A 178 -6.12 -1.39 1.83
N ARG A 179 -6.24 -1.83 0.57
CA ARG A 179 -7.49 -1.66 -0.18
C ARG A 179 -8.56 -2.35 0.66
N SER A 180 -9.51 -1.58 1.17
CA SER A 180 -10.65 -2.15 1.89
C SER A 180 -11.23 -3.26 1.02
N THR A 181 -11.22 -4.50 1.52
CA THR A 181 -11.91 -5.59 0.84
C THR A 181 -13.43 -5.41 0.97
N ALA A 182 -13.87 -4.68 1.98
CA ALA A 182 -15.25 -4.32 2.20
C ALA A 182 -15.69 -3.25 1.19
N PHE A 183 -16.88 -3.48 0.62
CA PHE A 183 -17.58 -2.50 -0.20
C PHE A 183 -18.21 -1.44 0.71
N ALA A 184 -17.80 -0.19 0.57
CA ALA A 184 -18.34 0.91 1.35
C ALA A 184 -19.78 1.21 0.89
N PRO A 185 -20.77 1.34 1.80
CA PRO A 185 -22.12 1.72 1.41
C PRO A 185 -22.14 3.17 0.91
N GLY A 186 -22.79 3.41 -0.23
CA GLY A 186 -22.90 4.76 -0.78
C GLY A 186 -23.35 4.78 -2.24
N PRO A 187 -23.68 5.96 -2.79
CA PRO A 187 -23.95 6.12 -4.21
C PRO A 187 -22.67 5.89 -5.03
N LEU A 188 -22.83 5.46 -6.28
CA LEU A 188 -21.75 5.27 -7.25
C LEU A 188 -21.02 6.57 -7.56
N GLU A 189 -21.70 7.71 -7.50
CA GLU A 189 -21.09 9.02 -7.74
C GLU A 189 -19.94 9.31 -6.77
N ASP A 190 -20.06 8.88 -5.51
CA ASP A 190 -19.03 9.13 -4.49
C ASP A 190 -17.75 8.35 -4.77
N ALA A 191 -17.82 7.30 -5.59
CA ALA A 191 -16.65 6.56 -6.04
C ALA A 191 -15.89 7.28 -7.17
N ILE A 192 -16.50 8.27 -7.84
CA ILE A 192 -15.90 8.96 -8.97
C ILE A 192 -15.00 10.10 -8.48
N ASP A 193 -13.69 9.95 -8.68
CA ASP A 193 -12.76 11.07 -8.46
C ASP A 193 -12.61 11.90 -9.74
N ARG A 194 -13.38 12.99 -9.80
CA ARG A 194 -13.35 13.92 -10.94
C ARG A 194 -12.00 14.62 -11.13
N LYS A 195 -11.07 14.55 -10.18
CA LYS A 195 -9.69 15.02 -10.41
C LYS A 195 -8.98 14.19 -11.47
N MET A 196 -9.46 12.97 -11.75
CA MET A 196 -8.98 12.18 -12.88
C MET A 196 -9.29 12.85 -14.23
N GLU A 197 -10.31 13.70 -14.32
CA GLU A 197 -10.73 14.40 -15.55
C GLU A 197 -9.78 15.56 -15.95
N ALA A 198 -8.66 15.76 -15.25
CA ALA A 198 -7.73 16.85 -15.49
C ALA A 198 -7.25 16.93 -16.97
N PRO A 199 -7.20 18.14 -17.57
CA PRO A 199 -6.73 18.33 -18.94
C PRO A 199 -5.30 17.81 -19.16
N GLY A 200 -5.02 17.25 -20.35
CA GLY A 200 -3.65 16.93 -20.78
C GLY A 200 -3.20 15.46 -20.69
N ARG A 201 -4.12 14.49 -20.52
CA ARG A 201 -3.78 13.06 -20.58
C ARG A 201 -3.95 12.49 -22.00
N ILE A 202 -3.00 11.66 -22.40
CA ILE A 202 -2.67 11.34 -23.80
C ILE A 202 -3.61 10.31 -24.47
N LEU A 203 -4.60 9.71 -23.80
CA LEU A 203 -5.31 8.54 -24.36
C LEU A 203 -6.82 8.45 -24.11
N ASP A 204 -7.50 9.50 -23.63
CA ASP A 204 -8.96 9.50 -23.39
C ASP A 204 -9.49 8.35 -22.51
N VAL A 205 -8.60 7.66 -21.80
CA VAL A 205 -8.88 6.53 -20.93
C VAL A 205 -8.25 6.79 -19.58
N TRP A 206 -9.04 6.60 -18.53
CA TRP A 206 -8.63 6.72 -17.14
C TRP A 206 -8.80 5.39 -16.44
N PHE A 207 -7.77 4.94 -15.74
CA PHE A 207 -7.85 3.81 -14.83
C PHE A 207 -7.87 4.35 -13.41
N ASP A 208 -8.74 3.78 -12.56
CA ASP A 208 -8.68 4.04 -11.14
C ASP A 208 -7.80 2.98 -10.46
N PRO A 209 -6.53 3.29 -10.11
CA PRO A 209 -5.65 2.33 -9.45
C PRO A 209 -6.13 1.96 -8.05
N ARG A 210 -7.05 2.73 -7.46
CA ARG A 210 -7.60 2.47 -6.12
C ARG A 210 -8.63 1.34 -6.14
N GLN A 211 -9.23 1.08 -7.30
CA GLN A 211 -10.32 0.10 -7.47
C GLN A 211 -11.42 0.31 -6.41
N ILE A 212 -11.96 1.52 -6.33
CA ILE A 212 -12.93 1.90 -5.29
C ILE A 212 -14.10 0.91 -5.30
N ARG A 213 -14.36 0.31 -4.12
CA ARG A 213 -15.37 -0.71 -3.90
C ARG A 213 -16.58 -0.11 -3.23
N THR A 214 -17.72 -0.08 -3.92
CA THR A 214 -18.96 0.53 -3.44
C THR A 214 -20.08 -0.48 -3.38
N ARG A 215 -20.80 -0.52 -2.26
CA ARG A 215 -22.08 -1.23 -2.10
C ARG A 215 -23.19 -0.22 -2.37
N ALA A 216 -23.68 -0.19 -3.60
CA ALA A 216 -24.68 0.78 -4.03
C ALA A 216 -26.09 0.19 -3.99
N SER A 217 -27.07 0.97 -3.55
CA SER A 217 -28.49 0.64 -3.66
C SER A 217 -29.05 1.23 -4.95
N LEU A 218 -29.42 0.36 -5.88
CA LEU A 218 -29.72 0.70 -7.27
C LEU A 218 -31.13 0.23 -7.64
N VAL A 219 -31.76 0.89 -8.60
CA VAL A 219 -33.04 0.45 -9.18
C VAL A 219 -32.82 -0.11 -10.57
N PHE A 220 -33.16 -1.38 -10.79
CA PHE A 220 -33.00 -2.03 -12.08
C PHE A 220 -34.03 -1.50 -13.09
N THR A 221 -33.58 -0.96 -14.24
CA THR A 221 -34.50 -0.37 -15.23
C THR A 221 -35.14 -1.39 -16.18
N GLY A 222 -34.66 -2.64 -16.17
CA GLY A 222 -35.06 -3.68 -17.10
C GLY A 222 -34.19 -3.77 -18.37
N ASP A 223 -33.33 -2.78 -18.63
CA ASP A 223 -32.56 -2.73 -19.88
C ASP A 223 -31.21 -3.41 -19.74
N VAL A 224 -30.87 -4.20 -20.75
CA VAL A 224 -29.62 -4.93 -20.87
C VAL A 224 -29.11 -4.76 -22.29
N ARG A 225 -27.79 -4.57 -22.44
CA ARG A 225 -27.14 -4.46 -23.75
C ARG A 225 -25.79 -5.16 -23.73
N SER A 226 -25.28 -5.53 -24.90
CA SER A 226 -23.88 -5.94 -25.03
C SER A 226 -22.93 -4.77 -24.77
N ILE A 227 -21.77 -5.04 -24.19
CA ILE A 227 -20.76 -4.01 -23.87
C ILE A 227 -20.27 -3.35 -25.18
N PRO A 228 -20.37 -2.01 -25.30
CA PRO A 228 -19.83 -1.30 -26.46
C PRO A 228 -18.32 -1.52 -26.62
N HIS A 229 -17.83 -1.58 -27.85
CA HIS A 229 -16.42 -1.88 -28.15
C HIS A 229 -15.41 -0.97 -27.40
N SER A 230 -15.72 0.32 -27.25
CA SER A 230 -14.88 1.25 -26.48
C SER A 230 -14.75 0.82 -25.01
N ARG A 231 -15.87 0.44 -24.37
CA ARG A 231 -15.91 -0.02 -22.98
C ARG A 231 -15.30 -1.40 -22.80
N GLN A 232 -15.45 -2.29 -23.80
CA GLN A 232 -14.77 -3.59 -23.82
C GLN A 232 -13.24 -3.41 -23.79
N ARG A 233 -12.69 -2.46 -24.56
CA ARG A 233 -11.26 -2.19 -24.54
C ARG A 233 -10.77 -1.69 -23.17
N LEU A 234 -11.52 -0.81 -22.50
CA LEU A 234 -11.19 -0.38 -21.13
C LEU A 234 -11.23 -1.58 -20.16
N LEU A 235 -12.26 -2.42 -20.27
CA LEU A 235 -12.38 -3.64 -19.47
C LEU A 235 -11.17 -4.55 -19.65
N ASP A 236 -10.78 -4.84 -20.89
CA ASP A 236 -9.66 -5.73 -21.20
C ASP A 236 -8.34 -5.21 -20.61
N VAL A 237 -8.05 -3.92 -20.79
CA VAL A 237 -6.84 -3.30 -20.22
C VAL A 237 -6.91 -3.28 -18.69
N TRP A 238 -8.07 -3.00 -18.09
CA TRP A 238 -8.23 -3.02 -16.64
C TRP A 238 -7.97 -4.41 -16.06
N PHE A 239 -8.50 -5.47 -16.69
CA PHE A 239 -8.27 -6.85 -16.27
C PHE A 239 -6.78 -7.23 -16.37
N GLN A 240 -6.13 -6.88 -17.49
CA GLN A 240 -4.71 -7.14 -17.70
C GLN A 240 -3.84 -6.42 -16.66
N THR A 241 -4.07 -5.13 -16.44
CA THR A 241 -3.29 -4.31 -15.49
C THR A 241 -3.55 -4.68 -14.04
N SER A 242 -4.74 -5.21 -13.73
CA SER A 242 -5.10 -5.67 -12.38
C SER A 242 -4.66 -7.12 -12.10
N GLY A 243 -3.92 -7.76 -13.02
CA GLY A 243 -3.38 -9.10 -12.84
C GLY A 243 -4.40 -10.24 -12.95
N PHE A 244 -5.58 -9.99 -13.50
CA PHE A 244 -6.56 -11.03 -13.75
C PHE A 244 -6.21 -11.83 -15.02
N PRO A 245 -6.57 -13.12 -15.09
CA PRO A 245 -6.38 -13.90 -16.31
C PRO A 245 -7.26 -13.34 -17.44
N ALA A 246 -6.77 -13.39 -18.68
CA ALA A 246 -7.50 -12.90 -19.86
C ALA A 246 -8.88 -13.57 -20.02
N SER A 247 -9.07 -14.80 -19.53
CA SER A 247 -10.35 -15.49 -19.54
C SER A 247 -11.42 -14.86 -18.65
N ALA A 248 -11.04 -14.02 -17.68
CA ALA A 248 -11.98 -13.42 -16.75
C ALA A 248 -12.88 -12.37 -17.41
N THR A 249 -12.44 -11.71 -18.49
CA THR A 249 -13.28 -10.77 -19.26
C THR A 249 -14.43 -11.50 -19.97
N ALA A 250 -14.24 -12.76 -20.37
CA ALA A 250 -15.30 -13.56 -21.02
C ALA A 250 -16.51 -13.84 -20.09
N LEU A 251 -16.37 -13.59 -18.79
CA LEU A 251 -17.45 -13.70 -17.79
C LEU A 251 -18.34 -12.45 -17.75
N ILE A 252 -17.96 -11.37 -18.44
CA ILE A 252 -18.64 -10.07 -18.45
C ILE A 252 -18.85 -9.67 -19.92
N SER A 253 -20.05 -9.90 -20.45
CA SER A 253 -20.40 -9.61 -21.85
C SER A 253 -21.44 -8.49 -22.00
N ASP A 254 -22.16 -8.20 -20.92
CA ASP A 254 -23.35 -7.36 -20.95
C ASP A 254 -23.28 -6.28 -19.88
N GLU A 255 -23.91 -5.16 -20.20
CA GLU A 255 -24.18 -4.08 -19.29
C GLU A 255 -25.66 -4.04 -18.94
N VAL A 256 -25.93 -3.70 -17.70
CA VAL A 256 -27.28 -3.54 -17.17
C VAL A 256 -27.46 -2.09 -16.77
N ARG A 257 -28.61 -1.52 -17.14
CA ARG A 257 -28.94 -0.14 -16.76
C ARG A 257 -29.61 -0.10 -15.38
N PHE A 258 -29.09 0.79 -14.54
CA PHE A 258 -29.57 1.04 -13.20
C PHE A 258 -29.79 2.54 -12.95
N MET A 259 -30.71 2.86 -12.06
CA MET A 259 -30.79 4.17 -11.42
C MET A 259 -30.08 4.14 -10.07
N ASP A 260 -29.27 5.15 -9.79
CA ASP A 260 -28.77 5.48 -8.46
C ASP A 260 -29.28 6.88 -8.11
N GLY A 261 -30.34 6.94 -7.29
CA GLY A 261 -31.13 8.15 -7.13
C GLY A 261 -31.72 8.64 -8.45
N ASN A 262 -31.26 9.80 -8.92
CA ASN A 262 -31.69 10.42 -10.19
C ASN A 262 -30.69 10.26 -11.34
N LYS A 263 -29.64 9.45 -11.17
CA LYS A 263 -28.60 9.24 -12.17
C LYS A 263 -28.70 7.85 -12.77
N GLU A 264 -28.48 7.76 -14.08
CA GLU A 264 -28.45 6.50 -14.82
C GLU A 264 -27.00 6.01 -14.97
N TYR A 265 -26.80 4.71 -14.73
CA TYR A 265 -25.52 4.04 -14.95
C TYR A 265 -25.71 2.77 -15.77
N TRP A 266 -24.84 2.56 -16.75
CA TRP A 266 -24.62 1.27 -17.38
C TRP A 266 -23.46 0.58 -16.65
N ILE A 267 -23.76 -0.54 -16.01
CA ILE A 267 -22.80 -1.28 -15.19
C ILE A 267 -22.50 -2.59 -15.90
N ALA A 268 -21.22 -2.93 -16.09
CA ALA A 268 -20.82 -4.21 -16.66
C ALA A 268 -20.99 -5.30 -15.58
N VAL A 269 -21.83 -6.30 -15.86
CA VAL A 269 -22.25 -7.29 -14.85
C VAL A 269 -21.74 -8.67 -15.23
N ARG A 270 -21.23 -9.42 -14.26
CA ARG A 270 -20.88 -10.84 -14.46
C ARG A 270 -22.12 -11.63 -14.87
N LYS A 271 -21.99 -12.54 -15.85
CA LYS A 271 -23.10 -13.35 -16.39
C LYS A 271 -23.98 -13.99 -15.30
N THR A 272 -23.36 -14.64 -14.31
CA THR A 272 -24.08 -15.26 -13.18
C THR A 272 -24.93 -14.28 -12.38
N THR A 273 -24.42 -13.07 -12.18
CA THR A 273 -25.08 -12.00 -11.44
C THR A 273 -26.22 -11.40 -12.26
N LEU A 274 -26.04 -11.25 -13.58
CA LEU A 274 -27.11 -10.85 -14.50
C LEU A 274 -28.26 -11.87 -14.50
N ASP A 275 -27.94 -13.16 -14.54
CA ASP A 275 -28.97 -14.22 -14.50
C ASP A 275 -29.76 -14.19 -13.19
N GLU A 276 -29.08 -13.98 -12.06
CA GLU A 276 -29.73 -13.80 -10.75
C GLU A 276 -30.64 -12.56 -10.73
N ILE A 277 -30.16 -11.42 -11.24
CA ILE A 277 -30.96 -10.19 -11.33
C ILE A 277 -32.23 -10.41 -12.16
N ARG A 278 -32.11 -11.01 -13.35
CA ARG A 278 -33.26 -11.29 -14.22
C ARG A 278 -34.29 -12.21 -13.56
N LYS A 279 -33.83 -13.17 -12.76
CA LYS A 279 -34.69 -14.13 -12.07
C LYS A 279 -35.40 -13.53 -10.87
N THR A 280 -34.73 -12.64 -10.14
CA THR A 280 -35.15 -12.22 -8.78
C THR A 280 -35.69 -10.80 -8.70
N ILE A 281 -35.26 -9.91 -9.60
CA ILE A 281 -35.54 -8.48 -9.53
C ILE A 281 -36.36 -8.07 -10.76
N LYS A 282 -37.56 -7.56 -10.52
CA LYS A 282 -38.41 -7.01 -11.58
C LYS A 282 -37.93 -5.61 -11.97
N LYS A 283 -38.30 -5.15 -13.17
CA LYS A 283 -38.11 -3.74 -13.58
C LYS A 283 -38.70 -2.80 -12.53
N GLY A 284 -37.93 -1.79 -12.14
CA GLY A 284 -38.24 -0.87 -11.04
C GLY A 284 -37.91 -1.41 -9.65
N GLY A 285 -37.42 -2.64 -9.53
CA GLY A 285 -37.01 -3.25 -8.28
C GLY A 285 -35.65 -2.73 -7.80
N ALA A 286 -35.54 -2.52 -6.49
CA ALA A 286 -34.29 -2.15 -5.86
C ALA A 286 -33.37 -3.39 -5.70
N VAL A 287 -32.07 -3.16 -5.81
CA VAL A 287 -31.02 -4.16 -5.63
C VAL A 287 -29.80 -3.51 -5.00
N SER A 288 -29.13 -4.22 -4.09
CA SER A 288 -27.84 -3.79 -3.56
C SER A 288 -26.73 -4.50 -4.34
N LEU A 289 -25.83 -3.76 -5.00
CA LEU A 289 -24.74 -4.33 -5.77
C LEU A 289 -23.38 -3.97 -5.18
N ASN A 290 -22.49 -4.97 -5.12
CA ASN A 290 -21.07 -4.77 -4.86
C ASN A 290 -20.38 -4.41 -6.18
N THR A 291 -19.95 -3.16 -6.29
CA THR A 291 -19.40 -2.56 -7.52
C THR A 291 -17.95 -2.11 -7.35
N ILE A 292 -17.17 -2.16 -8.42
CA ILE A 292 -15.81 -1.66 -8.49
C ILE A 292 -15.73 -0.61 -9.61
N LEU A 293 -15.20 0.57 -9.32
CA LEU A 293 -14.87 1.55 -10.36
C LEU A 293 -13.60 1.08 -11.09
N ALA A 294 -13.74 0.67 -12.35
CA ALA A 294 -12.60 0.28 -13.18
C ALA A 294 -11.88 1.50 -13.74
N GLY A 295 -12.63 2.55 -14.07
CA GLY A 295 -12.10 3.72 -14.73
C GLY A 295 -13.17 4.46 -15.54
N GLY A 296 -12.73 5.27 -16.50
CA GLY A 296 -13.62 5.99 -17.40
C GLY A 296 -13.02 6.16 -18.79
N ILE A 297 -13.87 6.46 -19.78
CA ILE A 297 -13.48 6.76 -21.16
C ILE A 297 -14.09 8.08 -21.58
N ARG A 298 -13.35 8.92 -22.29
CA ARG A 298 -13.88 10.16 -22.82
C ARG A 298 -14.88 9.86 -23.94
N ALA A 299 -16.09 10.36 -23.81
CA ALA A 299 -17.15 10.32 -24.81
C ALA A 299 -17.57 11.76 -25.13
N GLY A 300 -16.82 12.41 -26.02
CA GLY A 300 -16.98 13.85 -26.29
C GLY A 300 -16.53 14.72 -25.13
N GLU A 301 -17.41 15.58 -24.62
CA GLU A 301 -17.13 16.47 -23.47
C GLU A 301 -17.30 15.78 -22.11
N LYS A 302 -17.83 14.56 -22.08
CA LYS A 302 -18.13 13.82 -20.85
C LYS A 302 -17.20 12.63 -20.68
N VAL A 303 -17.00 12.23 -19.43
CA VAL A 303 -16.39 10.95 -19.10
C VAL A 303 -17.49 9.92 -18.87
N ASP A 304 -17.42 8.82 -19.59
CA ASP A 304 -18.26 7.65 -19.41
C ASP A 304 -17.57 6.68 -18.45
N TRP A 305 -18.07 6.60 -17.22
CA TRP A 305 -17.48 5.79 -16.15
C TRP A 305 -17.89 4.32 -16.27
N LEU A 306 -16.92 3.42 -16.08
CA LEU A 306 -17.11 1.98 -16.10
C LEU A 306 -17.09 1.41 -14.68
N PHE A 307 -18.26 0.95 -14.24
CA PHE A 307 -18.41 0.16 -13.03
C PHE A 307 -18.55 -1.32 -13.37
N LEU A 308 -17.94 -2.18 -12.55
CA LEU A 308 -18.03 -3.64 -12.63
C LEU A 308 -18.82 -4.16 -11.45
N ALA A 309 -19.86 -4.98 -11.68
CA ALA A 309 -20.61 -5.66 -10.62
C ALA A 309 -20.35 -7.17 -10.64
N GLY A 310 -19.78 -7.68 -9.55
CA GLY A 310 -19.45 -9.09 -9.39
C GLY A 310 -20.55 -9.92 -8.73
N GLU A 311 -21.36 -9.32 -7.85
CA GLU A 311 -22.32 -10.01 -6.99
C GLU A 311 -23.40 -9.06 -6.45
N ILE A 312 -24.57 -9.61 -6.10
CA ILE A 312 -25.61 -8.92 -5.32
C ILE A 312 -25.18 -8.93 -3.85
N ALA A 313 -25.21 -7.77 -3.20
CA ALA A 313 -24.94 -7.67 -1.77
C ALA A 313 -26.12 -8.24 -0.98
N ARG A 314 -25.84 -9.21 -0.11
CA ARG A 314 -26.80 -9.84 0.82
C ARG A 314 -26.78 -9.16 2.18
#